data_AF-A0A2K6S0P3-F1
#
_entry.id   AF-A0A2K6S0P3-F1
#
_cell.length_a   1.000
_cell.length_b   1.000
_cell.length_c   1.000
_cell.angle_alpha   90.00
_cell.angle_beta   90.00
_cell.angle_gamma   90.00
#
_symmetry.space_group_name_H-M   'P 1'
#
loop_
_entity.id
_entity.type
_entity.pdbx_description
1 polymer ?
#
loop_
_entity_poly.entity_id
_entity_poly.type
_entity_poly.pdbx_seq_one_letter_code
_entity_poly.pdbx_strand_id
1 'polypeptide(L)'
;MDDFISISLLSLAMLVGCYVAGIIPLAVNFSEERLKLVTVLGAGLLCGTALAVIVPEGVHALYEDILEGFENNRQSEGLHAKGRRHLGIFSP
;
A
#
# COMPACT_ATOMS: atom_id res chain seq x y z
N MET A 1 6.65 -15.61 -19.70
CA MET A 1 7.41 -16.24 -18.58
C MET A 1 8.34 -15.21 -17.92
N ASP A 2 8.42 -14.01 -18.50
CA ASP A 2 9.38 -12.96 -18.20
C ASP A 2 8.98 -12.09 -17.02
N ASP A 3 7.67 -11.97 -16.72
CA ASP A 3 7.16 -11.23 -15.57
C ASP A 3 7.58 -11.87 -14.24
N PHE A 4 7.47 -13.21 -14.16
CA PHE A 4 7.94 -13.97 -13.00
C PHE A 4 9.45 -13.82 -12.79
N ILE A 5 10.22 -13.85 -13.88
CA ILE A 5 11.67 -13.64 -13.83
C ILE A 5 11.99 -12.21 -13.37
N SER A 6 11.25 -11.21 -13.85
CA SER A 6 11.44 -9.80 -13.49
C SER A 6 11.12 -9.53 -12.02
N ILE A 7 10.00 -10.06 -11.50
CA ILE A 7 9.63 -9.95 -10.08
C ILE A 7 10.64 -10.68 -9.21
N SER A 8 11.07 -11.87 -9.64
CA SER A 8 12.08 -12.66 -8.91
C SER A 8 13.43 -11.93 -8.86
N LEU A 9 13.87 -11.33 -9.98
CA LEU A 9 15.07 -10.50 -10.05
C LEU A 9 14.98 -9.25 -9.19
N LEU A 10 13.86 -8.52 -9.22
CA LEU A 10 13.65 -7.33 -8.39
C LEU A 10 13.65 -7.66 -6.89
N SER A 11 13.02 -8.78 -6.52
CA SER A 11 13.00 -9.26 -5.14
C SER A 11 14.41 -9.65 -4.65
N LEU A 12 15.16 -10.41 -5.46
CA LEU A 12 16.56 -10.75 -5.18
C LEU A 12 17.44 -9.51 -5.09
N ALA A 13 17.27 -8.56 -6.02
CA ALA A 13 18.01 -7.30 -6.01
C ALA A 13 17.71 -6.47 -4.76
N MET A 14 16.45 -6.39 -4.33
CA MET A 14 16.05 -5.70 -3.11
C MET A 14 16.60 -6.41 -1.86
N LEU A 15 16.55 -7.74 -1.81
CA LEU A 15 17.13 -8.54 -0.73
C LEU A 15 18.62 -8.27 -0.59
N VAL A 16 19.38 -8.41 -1.68
CA VAL A 16 20.83 -8.24 -1.70
C VAL A 16 21.20 -6.78 -1.42
N GLY A 17 20.51 -5.83 -2.06
CA GLY A 17 20.74 -4.41 -1.87
C GLY A 17 20.53 -3.96 -0.43
N CYS A 18 19.40 -4.33 0.18
CA CYS A 18 19.11 -4.00 1.59
C CYS A 18 20.06 -4.72 2.56
N TYR A 19 20.42 -5.97 2.29
CA TYR A 19 21.34 -6.72 3.12
C TYR A 19 22.74 -6.09 3.12
N VAL A 20 23.26 -5.78 1.93
CA VAL A 20 24.57 -5.10 1.78
C VAL A 20 24.52 -3.70 2.37
N ALA A 21 23.50 -2.90 2.05
CA ALA A 21 23.33 -1.56 2.60
C ALA A 21 23.17 -1.54 4.13
N GLY A 22 22.56 -2.56 4.74
CA GLY A 22 22.43 -2.69 6.19
C GLY A 22 23.73 -3.15 6.87
N ILE A 23 24.53 -3.97 6.21
CA ILE A 23 25.83 -4.45 6.75
C ILE A 23 26.94 -3.42 6.55
N ILE A 24 26.86 -2.56 5.53
CA ILE A 24 27.85 -1.52 5.29
C ILE A 24 28.07 -0.65 6.55
N PRO A 25 27.06 -0.01 7.17
CA PRO A 25 27.23 0.78 8.40
C PRO A 25 27.78 -0.02 9.60
N LEU A 26 27.60 -1.34 9.63
CA LEU A 26 28.07 -2.23 10.68
C LEU A 26 29.54 -2.64 10.49
N ALA A 27 30.02 -2.74 9.24
CA ALA A 27 31.35 -3.24 8.91
C ALA A 27 32.43 -2.13 8.88
N VAL A 28 32.07 -0.89 8.55
CA VAL A 28 33.01 0.22 8.66
C VAL A 28 33.08 0.64 10.13
N ASN A 29 34.29 0.63 10.71
CA ASN A 29 34.53 1.02 12.10
C ASN A 29 34.29 2.54 12.26
N PHE A 30 33.02 2.90 12.33
CA PHE A 30 32.53 4.27 12.36
C PHE A 30 32.66 4.81 13.79
N SER A 31 33.40 5.91 13.99
CA SER A 31 33.29 6.81 15.15
C SER A 31 31.83 7.29 15.36
N GLU A 32 31.40 7.67 16.57
CA GLU A 32 29.97 7.95 16.88
C GLU A 32 29.28 8.94 15.91
N GLU A 33 30.00 9.95 15.42
CA GLU A 33 29.45 11.04 14.60
C GLU A 33 28.91 10.56 13.25
N ARG A 34 29.61 9.60 12.67
CA ARG A 34 29.39 9.09 11.31
C ARG A 34 28.32 7.98 11.32
N LEU A 35 28.11 7.30 12.45
CA LEU A 35 26.94 6.45 12.68
C LEU A 35 25.65 7.26 12.83
N LYS A 36 25.71 8.41 13.53
CA LYS A 36 24.57 9.35 13.64
C LYS A 36 24.14 9.92 12.30
N LEU A 37 25.10 10.25 11.43
CA LEU A 37 24.84 10.77 10.09
C LEU A 37 24.07 9.77 9.22
N VAL A 38 24.45 8.48 9.26
CA VAL A 38 23.75 7.41 8.53
C VAL A 38 22.34 7.20 9.07
N THR A 39 22.14 7.22 10.39
CA THR A 39 20.80 7.10 10.99
C THR A 39 19.89 8.27 10.62
N VAL A 40 20.39 9.50 10.64
CA VAL A 40 19.63 10.69 10.21
C VAL A 40 19.31 10.63 8.71
N LEU A 41 20.27 10.21 7.88
CA LEU A 41 20.03 10.00 6.45
C LEU A 41 18.99 8.92 6.19
N GLY A 42 19.09 7.79 6.88
CA GLY A 42 18.12 6.69 6.77
C GLY A 42 16.71 7.12 7.22
N ALA A 43 16.61 7.82 8.35
CA ALA A 43 15.34 8.37 8.82
C ALA A 43 14.76 9.40 7.85
N GLY A 44 15.60 10.28 7.30
CA GLY A 44 15.21 11.26 6.29
C GLY A 44 14.74 10.62 4.98
N LEU A 45 15.43 9.57 4.52
CA LEU A 45 15.04 8.82 3.33
C LEU A 45 13.70 8.12 3.54
N LEU A 46 13.53 7.40 4.66
CA LEU A 46 12.27 6.71 4.98
C LEU A 46 11.09 7.69 5.12
N CYS A 47 11.30 8.82 5.80
CA CYS A 47 10.28 9.87 5.94
C CYS A 47 9.99 10.54 4.59
N GLY A 48 11.00 10.75 3.75
CA GLY A 48 10.86 11.30 2.40
C GLY A 48 9.98 10.43 1.52
N THR A 49 10.21 9.11 1.48
CA THR A 49 9.37 8.19 0.71
C THR A 49 7.94 8.14 1.26
N ALA A 50 7.79 8.19 2.58
CA ALA A 50 6.49 8.22 3.21
C ALA A 50 5.67 9.46 2.78
N LEU A 51 6.29 10.63 2.77
CA LEU A 51 5.58 11.88 2.45
C LEU A 51 5.39 12.12 0.95
N ALA A 52 6.38 11.76 0.11
CA ALA A 52 6.34 12.08 -1.31
C ALA A 52 5.47 11.12 -2.14
N VAL A 53 5.28 9.89 -1.67
CA VAL A 53 4.69 8.79 -2.43
C VAL A 53 3.59 8.15 -1.57
N ILE A 54 3.95 7.52 -0.44
CA ILE A 54 3.01 6.73 0.38
C ILE A 54 1.79 7.54 0.83
N VAL A 55 1.96 8.78 1.29
CA VAL A 55 0.83 9.64 1.71
C VAL A 55 -0.06 10.01 0.51
N PRO A 56 0.45 10.55 -0.61
CA PRO A 56 -0.33 10.79 -1.82
C PRO A 56 -1.11 9.57 -2.34
N GLU A 57 -0.48 8.41 -2.47
CA GLU A 57 -1.20 7.22 -2.98
C GLU A 57 -2.19 6.66 -1.94
N GLY A 58 -1.84 6.72 -0.64
CA GLY A 58 -2.73 6.28 0.43
C GLY A 58 -4.00 7.13 0.53
N VAL A 59 -3.86 8.45 0.35
CA VAL A 59 -5.01 9.36 0.29
C VAL A 59 -5.84 9.09 -0.97
N HIS A 60 -5.21 8.90 -2.13
CA HIS A 60 -5.93 8.59 -3.37
C HIS A 60 -6.83 7.36 -3.21
N ALA A 61 -6.28 6.26 -2.68
CA ALA A 61 -7.02 5.03 -2.44
C ALA A 61 -8.19 5.21 -1.45
N LEU A 62 -7.99 6.01 -0.40
CA LEU A 62 -9.04 6.26 0.59
C LEU A 62 -10.22 7.05 0.01
N TYR A 63 -9.95 8.05 -0.82
CA TYR A 63 -11.01 8.86 -1.44
C TYR A 63 -11.81 8.05 -2.47
N GLU A 64 -11.15 7.15 -3.20
CA GLU A 64 -11.79 6.25 -4.17
C GLU A 64 -12.71 5.23 -3.44
N ASP A 65 -12.22 4.60 -2.36
CA ASP A 65 -13.01 3.66 -1.55
C ASP A 65 -14.24 4.32 -0.89
N ILE A 66 -14.10 5.56 -0.40
CA ILE A 66 -15.23 6.33 0.15
C ILE A 66 -16.29 6.62 -0.93
N LEU A 67 -15.87 6.92 -2.17
CA LEU A 67 -16.79 7.18 -3.27
C LEU A 67 -17.57 5.91 -3.64
N GLU A 68 -16.90 4.76 -3.71
CA GLU A 68 -17.52 3.46 -4.04
C GLU A 68 -18.43 2.94 -2.92
N GLY A 69 -18.08 3.18 -1.65
CA GLY A 69 -18.88 2.80 -0.48
C GLY A 69 -20.30 3.41 -0.48
N PHE A 70 -20.47 4.59 -1.06
CA PHE A 70 -21.79 5.23 -1.21
C PHE A 70 -22.69 4.57 -2.28
N GLU A 71 -22.11 3.95 -3.31
CA GLU A 71 -22.88 3.28 -4.36
C GLU A 71 -23.32 1.87 -3.94
N ASN A 72 -22.47 1.14 -3.21
CA ASN A 72 -22.80 -0.20 -2.71
C ASN A 72 -23.98 -0.19 -1.71
N ASN A 73 -24.18 0.89 -0.96
CA ASN A 73 -25.31 1.01 -0.03
C ASN A 73 -26.67 1.10 -0.77
N ARG A 74 -26.72 1.78 -1.93
CA ARG A 74 -27.96 1.88 -2.75
C ARG A 74 -28.35 0.56 -3.43
N GLN A 75 -27.40 -0.33 -3.68
CA GLN A 75 -27.69 -1.61 -4.34
C GLN A 75 -28.33 -2.64 -3.41
N SER A 76 -28.01 -2.60 -2.10
CA SER A 76 -28.61 -3.48 -1.09
C SER A 76 -30.10 -3.17 -0.88
N GLU A 77 -30.50 -1.90 -0.93
CA GLU A 77 -31.90 -1.49 -0.77
C GLU A 77 -32.76 -1.79 -2.01
N GLY A 78 -32.16 -1.73 -3.21
CA GLY A 78 -32.84 -2.00 -4.49
C GLY A 78 -33.22 -3.47 -4.70
N LEU A 79 -32.44 -4.42 -4.17
CA LEU A 79 -32.77 -5.85 -4.26
C LEU A 79 -33.87 -6.24 -3.26
N HIS A 80 -33.87 -5.65 -2.07
CA HIS A 80 -34.84 -5.95 -1.00
C HIS A 80 -36.25 -5.36 -1.27
N ALA A 81 -36.34 -4.28 -2.06
CA ALA A 81 -37.63 -3.75 -2.53
C ALA A 81 -38.22 -4.52 -3.72
N LYS A 82 -37.39 -5.24 -4.50
CA LYS A 82 -37.85 -5.98 -5.69
C LYS A 82 -38.53 -7.32 -5.34
N GLY A 83 -38.12 -7.97 -4.24
CA GLY A 83 -38.79 -9.17 -3.72
C GLY A 83 -40.21 -8.94 -3.19
N ARG A 84 -40.49 -7.74 -2.65
CA ARG A 84 -41.82 -7.39 -2.11
C ARG A 84 -42.85 -6.97 -3.15
N ARG A 85 -42.44 -6.59 -4.36
CA ARG A 85 -43.38 -6.28 -5.47
C ARG A 85 -43.82 -7.50 -6.26
N HIS A 86 -43.13 -8.63 -6.12
CA HIS A 86 -43.57 -9.89 -6.72
C HIS A 86 -44.58 -10.63 -5.82
N LEU A 87 -44.55 -10.37 -4.51
CA LEU A 87 -45.52 -10.90 -3.53
C LEU A 87 -46.74 -9.97 -3.33
N GLY A 88 -47.14 -9.25 -4.37
CA GLY A 88 -48.34 -8.41 -4.38
C GLY A 88 -49.25 -8.66 -5.58
N ILE A 89 -48.93 -9.65 -6.43
CA ILE A 89 -49.71 -10.00 -7.64
C ILE A 89 -50.48 -11.33 -7.46
N PHE A 90 -50.32 -12.03 -6.34
CA PHE A 90 -51.19 -13.16 -6.00
C PHE A 90 -52.32 -12.71 -5.05
N SER A 91 -53.36 -12.16 -5.68
CA SER A 91 -54.76 -12.12 -5.20
C SER A 91 -55.20 -13.52 -4.72
N PRO A 92 -56.24 -13.64 -3.87
CA PRO A 92 -57.63 -13.38 -4.29
C PRO A 92 -58.18 -12.03 -3.81
#